data_AF-A0A7S3AWS8-F1
#
_entry.id   AF-A0A7S3AWS8-F1
#
_cell.length_a   1.000
_cell.length_b   1.000
_cell.length_c   1.000
_cell.angle_alpha   90.00
_cell.angle_beta   90.00
_cell.angle_gamma   90.00
#
_symmetry.space_group_name_H-M   'P 1'
#
loop_
_entity.id
_entity.type
_entity.pdbx_description
1 polymer ?
#
loop_
_entity_poly.entity_id
_entity_poly.type
_entity_poly.pdbx_seq_one_letter_code
_entity_poly.pdbx_strand_id
1 'polypeptide(L)'
;HEGCEGAVGVNLTILPTLTKGVDYASYVRTVIEEDIKIVETAGRPPSDFINELKDAGVKIIHKCVTTRHAKSAERMGADAISLDGFDCAGHPGEGDMGNWILQAMGARE
;
A
#
# COMPACT_ATOMS: atom_id res chain seq x y z
N HIS A 1 16.13 25.01 5.41
CA HIS A 1 15.23 23.85 5.38
C HIS A 1 16.11 22.62 5.44
N GLU A 2 16.43 22.18 6.65
CA GLU A 2 17.18 20.95 6.87
C GLU A 2 16.25 19.79 6.50
N GLY A 3 16.49 19.18 5.34
CA GLY A 3 15.76 17.99 4.91
C GLY A 3 16.22 16.78 5.72
N CYS A 4 15.31 15.84 5.99
CA CYS A 4 15.68 14.55 6.55
C CYS A 4 16.74 13.89 5.66
N GLU A 5 17.94 13.65 6.19
CA GLU A 5 18.96 12.84 5.53
C GLU A 5 18.53 11.37 5.60
N GLY A 6 18.08 10.80 4.47
CA GLY A 6 17.69 9.40 4.38
C GLY A 6 16.77 9.11 3.19
N ALA A 7 16.64 7.82 2.85
CA ALA A 7 15.66 7.39 1.85
C ALA A 7 14.23 7.64 2.36
N VAL A 8 13.37 8.18 1.49
CA VAL A 8 11.95 8.45 1.78
C VAL A 8 11.07 7.55 0.91
N GLY A 9 9.95 7.09 1.48
CA GLY A 9 8.89 6.40 0.76
C GLY A 9 7.62 7.24 0.70
N VAL A 10 6.73 6.93 -0.25
CA VAL A 10 5.45 7.62 -0.42
C VAL A 10 4.29 6.69 -0.16
N ASN A 11 3.30 7.13 0.63
CA ASN A 11 2.02 6.44 0.75
C ASN A 11 1.03 6.95 -0.30
N LEU A 12 0.46 6.03 -1.09
CA LEU A 12 -0.64 6.28 -2.02
C LEU A 12 -1.89 5.54 -1.56
N THR A 13 -2.82 6.30 -0.96
CA THR A 13 -4.10 5.76 -0.47
C THR A 13 -5.20 5.97 -1.52
N ILE A 14 -5.75 4.86 -2.02
CA ILE A 14 -6.79 4.83 -3.06
C ILE A 14 -8.11 4.42 -2.42
N LEU A 15 -8.88 5.43 -2.01
CA LEU A 15 -10.17 5.25 -1.37
C LEU A 15 -11.31 5.53 -2.35
N PRO A 16 -12.52 4.99 -2.09
CA PRO A 16 -13.73 5.51 -2.71
C PRO A 16 -13.92 6.96 -2.24
N THR A 17 -13.51 7.91 -3.07
CA THR A 17 -13.61 9.34 -2.77
C THR A 17 -14.94 9.91 -3.27
N LEU A 18 -15.57 10.78 -2.47
CA LEU A 18 -16.75 11.57 -2.89
C LEU A 18 -16.37 12.66 -3.90
N THR A 19 -15.11 13.11 -3.86
CA THR A 19 -14.53 14.04 -4.82
C THR A 19 -14.18 13.28 -6.09
N LYS A 20 -14.91 13.57 -7.19
CA LYS A 20 -14.55 13.07 -8.51
C LYS A 20 -13.20 13.67 -8.94
N GLY A 21 -12.34 12.86 -9.55
CA GLY A 21 -11.18 13.35 -10.30
C GLY A 21 -9.86 13.41 -9.54
N VAL A 22 -9.61 12.52 -8.56
CA VAL A 22 -8.23 12.33 -8.08
C VAL A 22 -7.43 11.68 -9.20
N ASP A 23 -6.43 12.40 -9.69
CA ASP A 23 -5.54 11.96 -10.75
C ASP A 23 -4.38 11.15 -10.18
N TYR A 24 -4.64 9.88 -9.89
CA TYR A 24 -3.62 8.98 -9.37
C TYR A 24 -2.48 8.72 -10.37
N ALA A 25 -2.73 8.87 -11.67
CA ALA A 25 -1.70 8.67 -12.69
C ALA A 25 -0.62 9.76 -12.59
N SER A 26 -1.01 11.03 -12.38
CA SER A 26 0.00 12.07 -12.16
C SER A 26 0.78 11.87 -10.86
N TYR A 27 0.16 11.38 -9.78
CA TYR A 27 0.91 11.05 -8.56
C TYR A 27 1.92 9.92 -8.76
N VAL A 28 1.55 8.86 -9.49
CA VAL A 28 2.46 7.76 -9.84
C VAL A 28 3.63 8.27 -10.68
N ARG A 29 3.34 9.12 -11.66
CA ARG A 29 4.36 9.75 -12.48
C ARG A 29 5.30 10.62 -11.65
N THR A 30 4.79 11.43 -10.73
CA THR A 30 5.62 12.23 -9.82
C THR A 30 6.50 11.35 -8.94
N VAL A 31 5.97 10.25 -8.39
CA VAL A 31 6.77 9.28 -7.62
C VAL A 31 7.97 8.77 -8.43
N ILE A 32 7.75 8.45 -9.71
CA ILE A 32 8.80 7.96 -10.60
C ILE A 32 9.80 9.08 -10.95
N GLU A 33 9.31 10.28 -11.28
CA GLU A 33 10.15 11.44 -11.65
C GLU A 33 11.02 11.93 -10.49
N GLU A 34 10.53 11.83 -9.24
CA GLU A 34 11.25 12.19 -8.00
C GLU A 34 12.14 11.05 -7.47
N ASP A 35 12.31 9.96 -8.24
CA ASP A 35 13.17 8.82 -7.92
C ASP A 35 12.86 8.09 -6.59
N ILE A 36 11.58 8.09 -6.19
CA ILE A 36 11.12 7.41 -4.97
C ILE A 36 11.24 5.89 -5.15
N LYS A 37 11.94 5.23 -4.22
CA LYS A 37 12.24 3.79 -4.33
C LYS A 37 11.22 2.87 -3.66
N ILE A 38 10.37 3.41 -2.79
CA ILE A 38 9.40 2.63 -2.01
C ILE A 38 8.05 3.35 -2.02
N VAL A 39 7.00 2.61 -2.38
CA VAL A 39 5.61 3.06 -2.29
C VAL A 39 4.82 2.14 -1.39
N GLU A 40 4.10 2.71 -0.43
CA GLU A 40 3.05 2.01 0.32
C GLU A 40 1.71 2.31 -0.34
N THR A 41 0.97 1.29 -0.78
CA THR A 41 -0.40 1.43 -1.30
C THR A 41 -1.42 0.99 -0.25
N ALA A 42 -2.57 1.65 -0.20
CA ALA A 42 -3.68 1.26 0.68
C ALA A 42 -5.03 1.45 -0.01
N GLY A 43 -6.04 0.69 0.41
CA GLY A 43 -7.40 0.78 -0.13
C GLY A 43 -7.61 -0.12 -1.35
N ARG A 44 -8.23 0.40 -2.42
CA ARG A 44 -8.54 -0.39 -3.61
C ARG A 44 -7.26 -0.72 -4.40
N PRO A 45 -7.11 -1.93 -4.95
CA PRO A 45 -5.90 -2.28 -5.68
C PRO A 45 -5.84 -1.49 -6.99
N PRO A 46 -4.80 -0.68 -7.24
CA PRO A 46 -4.58 -0.09 -8.55
C PRO A 46 -3.82 -1.10 -9.42
N SER A 47 -4.53 -2.03 -10.04
CA SER A 47 -3.90 -3.00 -10.96
C SER A 47 -2.99 -2.31 -11.98
N ASP A 48 -3.41 -1.12 -12.44
CA ASP A 48 -2.76 -0.44 -13.56
C ASP A 48 -1.49 0.30 -13.10
N PHE A 49 -1.48 0.88 -11.89
CA PHE A 49 -0.32 1.62 -11.37
C PHE A 49 0.76 0.73 -10.77
N ILE A 50 0.40 -0.47 -10.30
CA ILE A 50 1.39 -1.40 -9.74
C ILE A 50 2.42 -1.79 -10.81
N ASN A 51 1.99 -2.09 -12.04
CA ASN A 51 2.91 -2.46 -13.10
C ASN A 51 3.83 -1.29 -13.47
N GLU A 52 3.30 -0.08 -13.59
CA GLU A 52 4.09 1.12 -13.92
C GLU A 52 5.16 1.42 -12.86
N LEU A 53 4.79 1.35 -11.57
CA LEU A 53 5.74 1.52 -10.46
C LEU A 53 6.81 0.41 -10.47
N LYS A 54 6.43 -0.84 -10.73
CA LYS A 54 7.38 -1.96 -10.78
C LYS A 54 8.34 -1.87 -11.97
N ASP A 55 7.85 -1.47 -13.14
CA ASP A 55 8.67 -1.28 -14.33
C ASP A 55 9.70 -0.16 -14.13
N ALA A 56 9.37 0.85 -13.31
CA ALA A 56 10.30 1.88 -12.85
C ALA A 56 11.24 1.43 -11.70
N GLY A 57 11.15 0.18 -11.25
CA GLY A 57 12.00 -0.38 -10.20
C GLY A 57 11.59 -0.01 -8.76
N VAL A 58 10.38 0.51 -8.56
CA VAL A 58 9.84 0.88 -7.25
C VAL A 58 9.39 -0.37 -6.49
N LYS A 59 9.77 -0.46 -5.22
CA LYS A 59 9.30 -1.50 -4.30
C LYS A 59 7.93 -1.15 -3.71
N ILE A 60 7.02 -2.11 -3.71
CA ILE A 60 5.64 -1.90 -3.30
C ILE A 60 5.34 -2.63 -1.99
N ILE A 61 4.91 -1.86 -0.99
CA ILE A 61 4.28 -2.38 0.22
C ILE A 61 2.77 -2.20 0.04
N HIS A 62 1.98 -3.26 0.20
CA HIS A 62 0.51 -3.12 0.18
C HIS A 62 -0.07 -3.29 1.57
N LYS A 63 -0.84 -2.30 2.01
CA LYS A 63 -1.55 -2.30 3.28
C LYS A 63 -2.94 -2.89 3.15
N CYS A 64 -3.23 -3.90 3.96
CA CYS A 64 -4.53 -4.55 3.99
C CYS A 64 -4.86 -5.12 5.37
N VAL A 65 -6.11 -5.51 5.58
CA VAL A 65 -6.66 -5.87 6.91
C VAL A 65 -7.12 -7.32 7.00
N THR A 66 -6.88 -8.14 5.96
CA THR A 66 -7.21 -9.57 5.95
C THR A 66 -6.16 -10.37 5.19
N THR A 67 -5.95 -11.63 5.57
CA THR A 67 -5.04 -12.54 4.85
C THR A 67 -5.47 -12.79 3.41
N ARG A 68 -6.78 -12.78 3.13
CA ARG A 68 -7.32 -12.86 1.77
C ARG A 68 -6.87 -11.70 0.89
N HIS A 69 -6.92 -10.47 1.41
CA HIS A 69 -6.46 -9.29 0.68
C HIS A 69 -4.93 -9.30 0.52
N ALA A 70 -4.20 -9.75 1.55
CA ALA A 70 -2.75 -9.93 1.47
C ALA A 70 -2.34 -10.86 0.31
N LYS A 71 -2.96 -12.05 0.21
CA LYS A 71 -2.75 -12.98 -0.91
C LYS A 71 -3.10 -12.39 -2.27
N SER A 72 -4.12 -11.53 -2.33
CA SER A 72 -4.46 -10.85 -3.58
C SER A 72 -3.39 -9.84 -3.97
N ALA A 73 -2.87 -9.08 -3.01
CA ALA A 73 -1.83 -8.09 -3.24
C ALA A 73 -0.49 -8.74 -3.64
N GLU A 74 -0.15 -9.88 -3.03
CA GLU A 74 0.99 -10.69 -3.43
C GLU A 74 0.87 -11.12 -4.91
N ARG A 75 -0.27 -11.68 -5.32
CA ARG A 75 -0.51 -12.06 -6.73
C ARG A 75 -0.45 -10.89 -7.69
N MET A 76 -0.79 -9.70 -7.23
CA MET A 76 -0.68 -8.45 -8.00
C MET A 76 0.75 -7.93 -8.07
N GLY A 77 1.68 -8.48 -7.28
CA GLY A 77 3.09 -8.19 -7.35
C GLY A 77 3.63 -7.28 -6.24
N ALA A 78 2.92 -7.10 -5.13
CA ALA A 78 3.47 -6.43 -3.96
C ALA A 78 4.77 -7.14 -3.48
N ASP A 79 5.79 -6.36 -3.12
CA ASP A 79 7.06 -6.89 -2.57
C ASP A 79 6.95 -7.19 -1.07
N ALA A 80 6.05 -6.51 -0.36
CA ALA A 80 5.75 -6.75 1.04
C ALA A 80 4.30 -6.42 1.39
N ILE A 81 3.81 -7.01 2.47
CA ILE A 81 2.47 -6.76 3.01
C ILE A 81 2.59 -6.04 4.34
N SER A 82 1.86 -4.93 4.47
CA SER A 82 1.55 -4.30 5.75
C SER A 82 0.17 -4.79 6.20
N LEU A 83 0.13 -5.65 7.21
CA LEU A 83 -1.11 -6.27 7.66
C LEU A 83 -1.63 -5.56 8.91
N ASP A 84 -2.70 -4.78 8.76
CA ASP A 84 -3.25 -3.94 9.82
C ASP A 84 -4.35 -4.70 10.58
N GLY A 85 -4.10 -4.95 11.87
CA GLY A 85 -5.09 -5.52 12.79
C GLY A 85 -6.07 -4.48 13.35
N PHE A 86 -7.08 -4.96 14.06
CA PHE A 86 -8.16 -4.15 14.63
C PHE A 86 -7.69 -3.00 15.53
N ASP A 87 -6.56 -3.19 16.21
CA ASP A 87 -5.97 -2.19 17.10
C ASP A 87 -5.32 -0.99 16.35
N CYS A 88 -5.33 -0.99 15.00
CA CYS A 88 -4.75 0.09 14.20
C CYS A 88 -5.58 1.39 14.28
N ALA A 89 -4.92 2.52 14.04
CA ALA A 89 -5.64 3.76 13.74
C ALA A 89 -6.22 3.73 12.32
N GLY A 90 -7.27 4.50 12.06
CA GLY A 90 -7.85 4.61 10.72
C GLY A 90 -8.87 3.53 10.40
N HIS A 91 -8.66 2.76 9.33
CA HIS A 91 -9.65 1.84 8.78
C HIS A 91 -9.25 0.36 8.99
N PRO A 92 -9.64 -0.27 10.12
CA PRO A 92 -9.30 -1.67 10.43
C PRO A 92 -10.08 -2.71 9.62
N GLY A 93 -10.96 -2.27 8.72
CA GLY A 93 -11.94 -3.16 8.07
C GLY A 93 -13.06 -3.57 9.01
N GLU A 94 -13.76 -4.65 8.66
CA GLU A 94 -14.97 -5.13 9.35
C GLU A 94 -14.77 -6.48 10.04
N GLY A 95 -13.52 -6.98 10.09
CA GLY A 95 -13.22 -8.32 10.58
C GLY A 95 -12.93 -8.41 12.08
N ASP A 96 -12.78 -7.27 12.75
CA ASP A 96 -12.51 -7.12 14.19
C ASP A 96 -11.42 -8.04 14.77
N MET A 97 -10.43 -8.41 13.95
CA MET A 97 -9.32 -9.27 14.37
C MET A 97 -8.15 -8.45 14.90
N GLY A 98 -7.85 -8.60 16.19
CA GLY A 98 -6.68 -7.97 16.81
C GLY A 98 -5.36 -8.36 16.14
N ASN A 99 -4.38 -7.47 16.20
CA ASN A 99 -3.14 -7.59 15.42
C ASN A 99 -2.37 -8.89 15.70
N TRP A 100 -2.31 -9.33 16.96
CA TRP A 100 -1.60 -10.56 17.34
C TRP A 100 -2.12 -11.81 16.62
N ILE A 101 -3.44 -11.93 16.49
CA ILE A 101 -4.06 -13.07 15.81
C ILE A 101 -3.87 -12.93 14.31
N LEU A 102 -4.13 -11.74 13.76
CA LEU A 102 -4.04 -11.49 12.33
C LEU A 102 -2.62 -11.72 11.79
N GLN A 103 -1.58 -11.27 12.48
CA GLN A 103 -0.18 -11.50 12.11
C GLN A 103 0.18 -12.99 12.16
N ALA A 104 -0.26 -13.70 13.22
CA ALA A 104 -0.03 -15.13 13.33
C ALA A 104 -0.72 -15.95 12.22
N MET A 105 -1.87 -15.47 11.73
CA MET A 105 -2.52 -16.05 10.56
C MET A 105 -1.77 -15.73 9.27
N GLY A 106 -1.39 -14.46 9.06
CA GLY A 106 -0.66 -14.02 7.87
C GLY A 106 0.69 -14.71 7.68
N ALA A 107 1.42 -14.99 8.77
CA ALA A 107 2.71 -15.67 8.72
C ALA A 107 2.65 -17.16 8.33
N ARG A 108 1.45 -17.75 8.22
CA ARG A 108 1.24 -19.16 7.84
C ARG A 108 0.86 -19.32 6.37
N GLU A 109 0.64 -18.20 5.68
CA GLU A 109 0.25 -18.15 4.28
C GLU A 109 1.47 -18.12 3.36
#